data_AF-A0A7C5RVK2-F1
#
_entry.id   AF-A0A7C5RVK2-F1
#
_cell.length_a   1.000
_cell.length_b   1.000
_cell.length_c   1.000
_cell.angle_alpha   90.00
_cell.angle_beta   90.00
_cell.angle_gamma   90.00
#
_symmetry.space_group_name_H-M   'P 1'
#
loop_
_entity.id
_entity.type
_entity.pdbx_description
1 polymer ?
#
loop_
_entity_poly.entity_id
_entity_poly.type
_entity_poly.pdbx_seq_one_letter_code
_entity_poly.pdbx_strand_id
1 'polypeptide(L)'
;MRNGIPFKNIVLASIEYCGDDEEKLSYIFDFLSYLVEKKAEEQIDQKKNCCASDYRQKKLELKVDDNILRFANFAESLGYSVSGMLVSAMAKFFGIDNKSFKMKRLKQKKMKGKRTISLKLPMDLYYEIKRRVNEPINIVARRVIKYFVESKEKFFTFAD
;
A
#
# COMPACT_ATOMS: atom_id res chain seq x y z
N MET A 1 26.29 2.22 -20.58
CA MET A 1 26.14 1.92 -19.14
C MET A 1 27.29 2.61 -18.43
N ARG A 2 27.04 3.59 -17.55
CA ARG A 2 28.13 4.12 -16.69
C ARG A 2 28.34 3.09 -15.58
N ASN A 3 29.38 2.28 -15.71
CA ASN A 3 29.84 1.43 -14.61
C ASN A 3 30.44 2.36 -13.55
N GLY A 4 29.61 2.85 -12.63
CA GLY A 4 30.09 3.59 -11.47
C GLY A 4 31.01 2.72 -10.64
N ILE A 5 32.05 3.32 -10.06
CA ILE A 5 32.95 2.63 -9.13
C ILE A 5 32.09 2.17 -7.92
N PRO A 6 32.10 0.89 -7.55
CA PRO A 6 31.36 0.42 -6.40
C PRO A 6 31.79 1.16 -5.13
N PHE A 7 30.83 1.60 -4.32
CA PHE A 7 31.09 2.33 -3.08
C PHE A 7 32.06 1.59 -2.15
N LYS A 8 31.95 0.26 -2.08
CA LYS A 8 32.90 -0.61 -1.34
C LYS A 8 34.35 -0.33 -1.74
N ASN A 9 34.64 -0.14 -3.02
CA ASN A 9 35.99 0.06 -3.50
C ASN A 9 36.50 1.46 -3.18
N ILE A 10 35.62 2.47 -3.14
CA ILE A 10 35.96 3.83 -2.70
C ILE A 10 36.31 3.83 -1.21
N VAL A 11 35.52 3.14 -0.39
CA VAL A 11 35.77 3.03 1.06
C VAL A 11 37.07 2.29 1.34
N LEU A 12 37.31 1.15 0.68
CA LEU A 12 38.55 0.40 0.83
C LEU A 12 39.78 1.22 0.43
N ALA A 13 39.74 1.89 -0.72
CA ALA A 13 40.84 2.76 -1.14
C ALA A 13 41.08 3.93 -0.17
N SER A 14 40.01 4.44 0.46
CA SER A 14 40.13 5.51 1.45
C SER A 14 40.77 5.01 2.75
N ILE A 15 40.39 3.81 3.23
CA ILE A 15 41.01 3.17 4.39
C ILE A 15 42.49 2.86 4.11
N GLU A 16 42.79 2.29 2.94
CA GLU A 16 44.17 2.02 2.51
C GLU A 16 45.02 3.29 2.44
N TYR A 17 44.46 4.40 1.97
CA TYR A 17 45.14 5.71 1.95
C TYR A 17 45.40 6.25 3.37
N CYS A 18 44.47 6.03 4.30
CA CYS A 18 44.62 6.47 5.69
C CYS A 18 45.64 5.66 6.48
N GLY A 19 45.87 4.39 6.12
CA GLY A 19 46.81 3.53 6.84
C GLY A 19 46.42 3.37 8.31
N ASP A 20 47.39 3.51 9.22
CA ASP A 20 47.18 3.39 10.67
C ASP A 20 46.89 4.75 11.37
N ASP A 21 46.56 5.80 10.60
CA ASP A 21 46.20 7.11 11.15
C ASP A 21 44.78 7.08 11.73
N GLU A 22 44.70 6.85 13.04
CA GLU A 22 43.43 6.74 13.79
C GLU A 22 42.52 7.95 13.60
N GLU A 23 43.09 9.17 13.53
CA GLU A 23 42.31 10.40 13.37
C GLU A 23 41.64 10.41 12.00
N LYS A 24 42.37 10.09 10.93
CA LYS A 24 41.80 10.02 9.58
C LYS A 24 40.78 8.89 9.43
N LEU A 25 41.04 7.74 10.03
CA LEU A 25 40.10 6.62 10.03
C LEU A 25 38.79 7.01 10.74
N SER A 26 38.86 7.77 11.84
CA SER A 26 37.69 8.27 12.57
C SER A 26 36.76 9.08 11.65
N TYR A 27 37.31 9.99 10.83
CA TYR A 27 36.51 10.77 9.88
C TYR A 27 35.83 9.88 8.82
N ILE A 28 36.46 8.78 8.39
CA ILE A 28 35.83 7.83 7.47
C ILE A 28 34.66 7.12 8.16
N PHE A 29 34.84 6.67 9.40
CA PHE A 29 33.77 6.01 10.15
C PHE A 29 32.61 6.94 10.48
N ASP A 30 32.87 8.19 10.82
CA ASP A 30 31.86 9.21 11.05
C ASP A 30 31.06 9.48 9.77
N PHE A 31 31.73 9.59 8.63
CA PHE A 31 31.07 9.75 7.34
C PHE A 31 30.19 8.55 6.97
N LEU A 32 30.66 7.32 7.21
CA LEU A 32 29.86 6.11 6.98
C LEU A 32 28.64 6.06 7.90
N SER A 33 28.80 6.42 9.17
CA SER A 33 27.72 6.47 10.15
C SER A 33 26.67 7.50 9.74
N TYR A 34 27.11 8.70 9.32
CA TYR A 34 26.24 9.73 8.77
C TYR A 34 25.45 9.25 7.55
N LEU A 35 26.08 8.54 6.60
CA LEU A 35 25.39 8.00 5.43
C LEU A 35 24.30 6.99 5.82
N VAL A 36 24.56 6.16 6.83
CA VAL A 36 23.58 5.19 7.36
C VAL A 36 22.41 5.92 8.02
N GLU A 37 22.69 6.92 8.86
CA GLU A 37 21.65 7.74 9.51
C GLU A 37 20.78 8.46 8.47
N LYS A 38 21.40 9.14 7.50
CA LYS A 38 20.72 9.76 6.36
C LYS A 38 19.82 8.78 5.61
N LYS A 39 20.30 7.56 5.36
CA LYS A 39 19.50 6.53 4.68
C LYS A 39 18.33 6.05 5.53
N ALA A 40 18.51 5.93 6.85
CA ALA A 40 17.44 5.58 7.77
C ALA A 40 16.38 6.71 7.83
N GLU A 41 16.82 7.97 7.92
CA GLU A 41 15.96 9.15 7.84
C GLU A 41 15.19 9.19 6.52
N GLU A 42 15.85 8.99 5.38
CA GLU A 42 15.20 8.91 4.07
C GLU A 42 14.15 7.80 4.01
N GLN A 43 14.35 6.66 4.67
CA GLN A 43 13.35 5.59 4.73
C GLN A 43 12.19 5.92 5.67
N ILE A 44 12.46 6.61 6.77
CA ILE A 44 11.44 7.11 7.70
C ILE A 44 10.62 8.20 7.02
N ASP A 45 11.25 9.09 6.28
CA ASP A 45 10.62 10.14 5.50
C ASP A 45 9.92 9.59 4.27
N GLN A 46 10.41 8.52 3.63
CA GLN A 46 9.64 7.78 2.62
C GLN A 46 8.40 7.11 3.23
N LYS A 47 8.45 6.65 4.48
CA LYS A 47 7.27 6.16 5.21
C LYS A 47 6.31 7.29 5.59
N LYS A 48 6.81 8.50 5.90
CA LYS A 48 5.99 9.68 6.26
C LYS A 48 5.45 10.43 5.03
N ASN A 49 6.18 10.43 3.92
CA ASN A 49 5.84 11.05 2.63
C ASN A 49 5.35 10.01 1.60
N CYS A 50 4.66 8.96 2.04
CA CYS A 50 3.99 7.96 1.19
C CYS A 50 2.79 8.55 0.40
N CYS A 51 2.91 9.78 -0.08
CA CYS A 51 1.94 10.51 -0.87
C CYS A 51 2.53 10.94 -2.23
N ALA A 52 3.34 10.11 -2.90
CA ALA A 52 3.57 10.27 -4.33
C ALA A 52 4.22 9.03 -4.99
N SER A 53 3.80 8.77 -6.23
CA SER A 53 4.50 8.03 -7.29
C SER A 53 4.67 6.51 -7.17
N ASP A 54 3.54 5.80 -7.17
CA ASP A 54 3.19 4.77 -8.16
C ASP A 54 1.82 4.25 -7.73
N TYR A 55 0.78 4.32 -8.56
CA TYR A 55 -0.52 3.69 -8.24
C TYR A 55 -0.37 2.17 -8.34
N ARG A 56 0.45 1.57 -7.48
CA ARG A 56 0.57 0.12 -7.36
C ARG A 56 -0.74 -0.36 -6.76
N GLN A 57 -1.39 -1.25 -7.50
CA GLN A 57 -2.67 -1.83 -7.11
C GLN A 57 -2.45 -3.32 -6.83
N LYS A 58 -2.88 -3.78 -5.65
CA LYS A 58 -3.03 -5.21 -5.39
C LYS A 58 -4.29 -5.70 -6.07
N LYS A 59 -4.15 -6.59 -7.05
CA LYS A 59 -5.28 -7.34 -7.61
C LYS A 59 -5.74 -8.38 -6.59
N LEU A 60 -7.04 -8.39 -6.33
CA LEU A 60 -7.76 -9.30 -5.45
C LEU A 60 -8.71 -10.13 -6.30
N GLU A 61 -8.73 -11.45 -6.13
CA GLU A 61 -9.69 -12.32 -6.80
C GLU A 61 -10.59 -12.96 -5.75
N LEU A 62 -11.88 -12.66 -5.81
CA LEU A 62 -12.87 -13.19 -4.90
C LEU A 62 -13.83 -14.09 -5.67
N LYS A 63 -14.05 -15.31 -5.20
CA LYS A 63 -15.16 -16.14 -5.69
C LYS A 63 -16.48 -15.40 -5.42
N VAL A 64 -17.37 -15.35 -6.40
CA VAL A 64 -18.66 -14.67 -6.30
C VAL A 64 -19.60 -15.51 -5.44
N ASP A 65 -20.23 -14.88 -4.45
CA ASP A 65 -21.32 -15.40 -3.61
C ASP A 65 -22.39 -14.31 -3.41
N ASP A 66 -23.48 -14.64 -2.73
CA ASP A 66 -24.61 -13.72 -2.53
C ASP A 66 -24.22 -12.39 -1.88
N ASN A 67 -23.29 -12.42 -0.92
CA ASN A 67 -22.82 -11.19 -0.26
C ASN A 67 -22.03 -10.32 -1.23
N ILE A 68 -21.16 -10.92 -2.05
CA ILE A 68 -20.40 -10.19 -3.07
C ILE A 68 -21.31 -9.61 -4.14
N LEU A 69 -22.38 -10.33 -4.53
CA LEU A 69 -23.38 -9.83 -5.48
C LEU A 69 -24.16 -8.66 -4.90
N ARG A 70 -24.67 -8.78 -3.67
CA ARG A 70 -25.39 -7.69 -2.98
C ARG A 70 -24.51 -6.45 -2.84
N PHE A 71 -23.24 -6.64 -2.46
CA PHE A 71 -22.26 -5.57 -2.36
C PHE A 71 -21.99 -4.89 -3.71
N ALA A 72 -21.82 -5.68 -4.79
CA ALA A 72 -21.61 -5.14 -6.12
C ALA A 72 -22.81 -4.34 -6.61
N ASN A 73 -24.03 -4.87 -6.44
CA ASN A 73 -25.26 -4.17 -6.83
C ASN A 73 -25.46 -2.87 -6.05
N PHE A 74 -25.13 -2.85 -4.75
CA PHE A 74 -25.19 -1.65 -3.93
C PHE A 74 -24.13 -0.60 -4.34
N ALA A 75 -22.92 -1.04 -4.70
CA ALA A 75 -21.91 -0.14 -5.23
C ALA A 75 -22.39 0.52 -6.55
N GLU A 76 -23.03 -0.26 -7.41
CA GLU A 76 -23.57 0.20 -8.69
C GLU A 76 -24.75 1.15 -8.54
N SER A 77 -25.67 0.90 -7.59
CA SER A 77 -26.81 1.79 -7.34
C SER A 77 -26.38 3.18 -6.86
N LEU A 78 -25.23 3.28 -6.19
CA LEU A 78 -24.62 4.54 -5.76
C LEU A 78 -23.66 5.16 -6.81
N GLY A 79 -23.49 4.54 -7.98
CA GLY A 79 -22.59 5.03 -9.03
C GLY A 79 -21.08 4.83 -8.74
N TYR A 80 -20.72 4.01 -7.76
CA TYR A 80 -19.34 3.64 -7.46
C TYR A 80 -18.90 2.38 -8.21
N SER A 81 -17.60 2.25 -8.45
CA SER A 81 -17.04 0.95 -8.85
C SER A 81 -16.99 0.00 -7.65
N VAL A 82 -17.13 -1.31 -7.86
CA VAL A 82 -17.07 -2.30 -6.77
C VAL A 82 -15.71 -2.26 -6.03
N SER A 83 -14.61 -2.03 -6.75
CA SER A 83 -13.29 -1.78 -6.13
C SER A 83 -13.30 -0.47 -5.33
N GLY A 84 -13.92 0.55 -5.91
CA GLY A 84 -14.32 1.82 -5.28
C GLY A 84 -14.85 1.66 -3.87
N MET A 85 -15.95 0.94 -3.84
CA MET A 85 -16.71 0.69 -2.64
C MET A 85 -15.92 -0.16 -1.65
N LEU A 86 -15.20 -1.18 -2.12
CA LEU A 86 -14.41 -2.05 -1.25
C LEU A 86 -13.31 -1.27 -0.52
N VAL A 87 -12.58 -0.40 -1.21
CA VAL A 87 -11.54 0.44 -0.59
C VAL A 87 -12.15 1.30 0.52
N SER A 88 -13.28 1.95 0.23
CA SER A 88 -13.98 2.81 1.18
C SER A 88 -14.50 2.02 2.39
N ALA A 89 -15.09 0.85 2.15
CA ALA A 89 -15.58 -0.03 3.21
C ALA A 89 -14.44 -0.55 4.08
N MET A 90 -13.30 -0.95 3.48
CA MET A 90 -12.13 -1.41 4.22
C MET A 90 -11.49 -0.28 5.01
N ALA A 91 -11.30 0.90 4.42
CA ALA A 91 -10.77 2.07 5.12
C ALA A 91 -11.62 2.41 6.35
N LYS A 92 -12.94 2.46 6.19
CA LYS A 92 -13.86 2.72 7.30
C LYS A 92 -13.84 1.60 8.36
N PHE A 93 -13.84 0.34 7.94
CA PHE A 93 -13.79 -0.82 8.84
C PHE A 93 -12.54 -0.80 9.74
N PHE A 94 -11.41 -0.30 9.23
CA PHE A 94 -10.16 -0.20 9.97
C PHE A 94 -9.88 1.21 10.51
N GLY A 95 -10.77 2.19 10.37
CA GLY A 95 -10.53 3.57 10.83
C GLY A 95 -9.34 4.25 10.14
N ILE A 96 -9.14 4.01 8.86
CA ILE A 96 -8.10 4.61 8.02
C ILE A 96 -8.73 5.80 7.26
N ASP A 97 -8.08 6.96 7.25
CA ASP A 97 -8.57 8.12 6.50
C ASP A 97 -8.57 7.82 4.98
N ASN A 98 -9.75 7.88 4.37
CA ASN A 98 -10.00 7.52 2.97
C ASN A 98 -9.72 8.69 2.01
N LYS A 99 -9.44 9.91 2.51
CA LYS A 99 -9.20 11.12 1.70
C LYS A 99 -8.02 11.00 0.73
N SER A 100 -7.08 10.10 1.00
CA SER A 100 -5.86 9.89 0.19
C SER A 100 -6.08 9.01 -1.05
N PHE A 101 -7.17 8.23 -1.11
CA PHE A 101 -7.39 7.29 -2.21
C PHE A 101 -8.21 7.94 -3.33
N LYS A 102 -7.55 8.65 -4.26
CA LYS A 102 -8.22 9.13 -5.49
C LYS A 102 -8.72 7.93 -6.31
N MET A 103 -9.99 7.60 -6.16
CA MET A 103 -10.61 6.51 -6.90
C MET A 103 -11.01 7.01 -8.28
N LYS A 104 -10.08 6.93 -9.25
CA LYS A 104 -10.46 7.06 -10.68
C LYS A 104 -11.62 6.10 -10.94
N ARG A 105 -12.70 6.60 -11.58
CA ARG A 105 -13.82 5.79 -12.09
C ARG A 105 -13.26 4.60 -12.89
N LEU A 106 -13.20 3.42 -12.28
CA LEU A 106 -12.70 2.21 -12.93
C LEU A 106 -13.78 1.71 -13.89
N LYS A 107 -13.47 1.66 -15.19
CA LYS A 107 -14.37 1.12 -16.23
C LYS A 107 -14.77 -0.31 -15.86
N GLN A 108 -16.08 -0.56 -15.72
CA GLN A 108 -16.63 -1.89 -15.46
C GLN A 108 -16.29 -2.85 -16.60
N LYS A 109 -15.76 -4.03 -16.26
CA LYS A 109 -15.82 -5.20 -17.16
C LYS A 109 -17.08 -5.99 -16.78
N LYS A 110 -18.04 -6.10 -17.71
CA LYS A 110 -19.26 -6.91 -17.54
C LYS A 110 -18.89 -8.30 -16.99
N MET A 111 -19.53 -8.73 -15.89
CA MET A 111 -19.38 -10.06 -15.32
C MET A 111 -20.04 -11.11 -16.22
N LYS A 112 -19.43 -11.43 -17.37
CA LYS A 112 -19.86 -12.56 -18.20
C LYS A 112 -19.30 -13.85 -17.61
N GLY A 113 -20.15 -14.64 -16.93
CA GLY A 113 -19.90 -16.05 -16.59
C GLY A 113 -18.73 -16.36 -15.65
N LYS A 114 -18.12 -15.35 -15.02
CA LYS A 114 -16.96 -15.57 -14.13
C LYS A 114 -17.42 -15.89 -12.72
N ARG A 115 -17.03 -17.07 -12.23
CA ARG A 115 -17.16 -17.48 -10.81
C ARG A 115 -16.34 -16.60 -9.85
N THR A 116 -15.50 -15.69 -10.37
CA THR A 116 -14.67 -14.77 -9.59
C THR A 116 -14.79 -13.33 -10.07
N ILE A 117 -14.85 -12.39 -9.13
CA ILE A 117 -14.71 -10.95 -9.39
C ILE A 117 -13.26 -10.53 -9.10
N SER A 118 -12.71 -9.71 -9.99
CA SER A 118 -11.39 -9.12 -9.79
C SER A 118 -11.54 -7.69 -9.28
N LEU A 119 -11.05 -7.45 -8.07
CA LEU A 119 -11.06 -6.14 -7.42
C LEU A 119 -9.62 -5.61 -7.30
N LYS A 120 -9.49 -4.31 -7.12
CA LYS A 120 -8.19 -3.66 -6.98
C LYS A 120 -8.15 -2.83 -5.70
N LEU A 121 -7.10 -3.02 -4.91
CA LEU A 121 -6.82 -2.24 -3.71
C LEU A 121 -5.55 -1.42 -3.91
N PRO A 122 -5.51 -0.15 -3.49
CA PRO A 122 -4.25 0.58 -3.32
C PRO A 122 -3.28 -0.21 -2.44
N MET A 123 -2.00 -0.27 -2.82
CA MET A 123 -1.00 -0.99 -2.03
C MET A 123 -0.84 -0.41 -0.62
N ASP A 124 -1.02 0.90 -0.45
CA ASP A 124 -0.91 1.55 0.87
C ASP A 124 -1.99 1.02 1.82
N LEU A 125 -3.24 0.94 1.37
CA LEU A 125 -4.33 0.34 2.13
C LEU A 125 -4.08 -1.15 2.40
N TYR A 126 -3.55 -1.89 1.43
CA TYR A 126 -3.19 -3.30 1.61
C TYR A 126 -2.15 -3.48 2.73
N TYR A 127 -1.10 -2.67 2.75
CA TYR A 127 -0.04 -2.77 3.76
C TYR A 127 -0.52 -2.33 5.14
N GLU A 128 -1.28 -1.24 5.22
CA GLU A 128 -1.97 -0.79 6.45
C GLU A 128 -2.75 -1.95 7.08
N ILE A 129 -3.61 -2.60 6.30
CA ILE A 129 -4.45 -3.69 6.79
C ILE A 129 -3.60 -4.89 7.18
N LYS A 130 -2.58 -5.24 6.38
CA LYS A 130 -1.68 -6.37 6.66
C LYS A 130 -0.89 -6.19 7.96
N ARG A 131 -0.59 -4.95 8.36
CA ARG A 131 0.04 -4.66 9.67
C ARG A 131 -0.90 -4.89 10.84
N ARG A 132 -2.21 -4.74 10.64
CA ARG A 132 -3.24 -4.87 11.68
C ARG A 132 -3.81 -6.29 11.78
N VAL A 133 -3.75 -7.06 10.69
CA VAL A 133 -4.37 -8.37 10.61
C VAL A 133 -3.40 -9.38 10.01
N ASN A 134 -3.13 -10.46 10.74
CA ASN A 134 -2.32 -11.58 10.26
C ASN A 134 -3.17 -12.60 9.49
N GLU A 135 -3.91 -12.13 8.48
CA GLU A 135 -4.76 -12.98 7.64
C GLU A 135 -4.58 -12.63 6.14
N PRO A 136 -4.84 -13.59 5.23
CA PRO A 136 -4.90 -13.31 3.81
C PRO A 136 -5.94 -12.22 3.49
N ILE A 137 -5.52 -11.23 2.70
CA ILE A 137 -6.37 -10.07 2.35
C ILE A 137 -7.70 -10.46 1.68
N ASN A 138 -7.77 -11.60 0.98
CA ASN A 138 -9.01 -12.10 0.38
C ASN A 138 -10.06 -12.47 1.47
N ILE A 139 -9.60 -13.02 2.59
CA ILE A 139 -10.44 -13.38 3.74
C ILE A 139 -10.92 -12.10 4.43
N VAL A 140 -10.01 -11.15 4.63
CA VAL A 140 -10.33 -9.84 5.21
C VAL A 140 -11.37 -9.10 4.35
N ALA A 141 -11.17 -9.04 3.02
CA ALA A 141 -12.11 -8.40 2.11
C ALA A 141 -13.50 -9.06 2.16
N ARG A 142 -13.56 -10.40 2.22
CA ARG A 142 -14.83 -11.12 2.39
C ARG A 142 -15.52 -10.81 3.72
N ARG A 143 -14.77 -10.72 4.82
CA ARG A 143 -15.29 -10.35 6.14
C ARG A 143 -15.86 -8.93 6.11
N VAL A 144 -15.15 -7.98 5.50
CA VAL A 144 -15.61 -6.59 5.35
C VAL A 144 -16.87 -6.52 4.49
N ILE A 145 -16.92 -7.22 3.37
CA ILE A 145 -18.12 -7.29 2.50
C ILE A 145 -19.31 -7.87 3.25
N LYS A 146 -19.11 -8.99 3.97
CA LYS A 146 -20.17 -9.63 4.76
C LYS A 146 -20.69 -8.67 5.83
N TYR A 147 -19.78 -8.09 6.63
CA TYR A 147 -20.13 -7.12 7.65
C TYR A 147 -20.88 -5.92 7.06
N PHE A 148 -20.46 -5.42 5.91
CA PHE A 148 -21.12 -4.33 5.20
C PHE A 148 -22.56 -4.66 4.82
N VAL A 149 -22.80 -5.85 4.25
CA VAL A 149 -24.14 -6.29 3.83
C VAL A 149 -25.04 -6.54 5.04
N GLU A 150 -24.51 -7.17 6.10
CA GLU A 150 -25.27 -7.52 7.31
C GLU A 150 -25.64 -6.31 8.17
N SER A 151 -24.76 -5.32 8.23
CA SER A 151 -24.98 -4.10 9.03
C SER A 151 -25.92 -3.07 8.39
N LYS A 152 -26.56 -3.43 7.26
CA LYS A 152 -27.50 -2.62 6.47
C LYS A 152 -27.06 -1.17 6.30
N GLU A 153 -26.25 -0.88 5.28
CA GLU A 153 -26.13 0.45 4.61
C GLU A 153 -25.83 1.69 5.50
N LYS A 154 -25.72 1.56 6.83
CA LYS A 154 -25.50 2.64 7.80
C LYS A 154 -24.08 3.22 7.72
N PHE A 155 -23.23 2.62 6.89
CA PHE A 155 -21.84 3.02 6.73
C PHE A 155 -21.63 4.18 5.74
N PHE A 156 -22.65 4.59 4.97
CA PHE A 156 -22.51 5.67 3.99
C PHE A 156 -23.62 6.72 4.10
N THR A 157 -23.63 7.47 5.20
CA THR A 157 -23.93 8.90 5.12
C THR A 157 -22.62 9.60 4.75
N PHE A 158 -22.43 9.90 3.47
CA PHE A 158 -21.42 10.89 3.08
C PHE A 158 -22.00 12.25 3.51
N ALA A 159 -21.39 12.90 4.49
CA ALA A 159 -21.68 14.31 4.74
C ALA A 159 -21.11 15.09 3.54
N ASP A 160 -21.95 15.96 2.97
CA ASP A 160 -21.65 16.87 1.85
C ASP A 160 -20.38 17.71 2.09
#